data_AF-C4K570-F1
#
_entry.id   AF-C4K570-F1
#
_cell.length_a   1.000
_cell.length_b   1.000
_cell.length_c   1.000
_cell.angle_alpha   90.00
_cell.angle_beta   90.00
_cell.angle_gamma   90.00
#
_symmetry.space_group_name_H-M   'P 1'
#
loop_
_entity.id
_entity.type
_entity.pdbx_description
1 polymer ?
#
loop_
_entity_poly.entity_id
_entity_poly.type
_entity_poly.pdbx_seq_one_letter_code
_entity_poly.pdbx_strand_id
1 'polypeptide(L)'
;MPGPPKAPSQLCLVRGNPSKRPLNRNGPNPEKWVPSTPKHFSKQEKYWFERIAEDLNASDILTHIDGMALELLVGVYVEWRQHRDVIKKEGHLYRTESKDGNVMIRPHPQVAMMAVGLFMCSVNSDVFHAGVIQILLPSLPPDCVVVMDNATFHKRLDTQKVIDDAGHIIEYLPPYSPDLNPVEHKWAEAKSKRRAVNCSIDALFSHYMT
;
A
#
# COMPACT_ATOMS: atom_id res chain seq x y z
N MET A 1 -20.39 16.48 -33.66
CA MET A 1 -19.41 15.66 -32.92
C MET A 1 -20.16 14.55 -32.20
N PRO A 2 -19.81 13.28 -32.37
CA PRO A 2 -20.32 12.20 -31.53
C PRO A 2 -19.99 12.52 -30.06
N GLY A 3 -20.93 12.31 -29.15
CA GLY A 3 -20.69 12.47 -27.72
C GLY A 3 -19.69 11.44 -27.18
N PRO A 4 -19.25 11.58 -25.91
CA PRO A 4 -18.37 10.62 -25.26
C PRO A 4 -18.94 9.20 -25.35
N PRO A 5 -18.10 8.16 -25.55
CA PRO A 5 -18.54 6.78 -25.58
C PRO A 5 -19.26 6.41 -24.28
N LYS A 6 -20.30 5.57 -24.40
CA LYS A 6 -21.08 5.12 -23.24
C LYS A 6 -20.18 4.32 -22.30
N ALA A 7 -20.29 4.57 -21.01
CA ALA A 7 -19.62 3.75 -20.00
C ALA A 7 -20.13 2.29 -20.07
N PRO A 8 -19.24 1.29 -19.90
CA PRO A 8 -19.63 -0.11 -19.79
C PRO A 8 -20.66 -0.34 -18.69
N SER A 9 -21.57 -1.30 -18.90
CA SER A 9 -22.68 -1.56 -17.97
C SER A 9 -22.21 -1.94 -16.56
N GLN A 10 -21.10 -2.68 -16.44
CA GLN A 10 -20.46 -3.02 -15.17
C GLN A 10 -20.05 -1.76 -14.38
N LEU A 11 -19.40 -0.80 -15.05
CA LEU A 11 -19.04 0.49 -14.45
C LEU A 11 -20.27 1.32 -14.08
N CYS A 12 -21.34 1.26 -14.87
CA CYS A 12 -22.60 1.90 -14.55
C CYS A 12 -23.26 1.29 -13.29
N LEU A 13 -23.17 -0.04 -13.10
CA LEU A 13 -23.69 -0.74 -11.92
C LEU A 13 -22.93 -0.34 -10.66
N VAL A 14 -21.60 -0.36 -10.70
CA VAL A 14 -20.73 0.06 -9.57
C VAL A 14 -21.02 1.51 -9.15
N ARG A 15 -21.34 2.37 -10.12
CA ARG A 15 -21.67 3.79 -9.88
C ARG A 15 -23.15 4.07 -9.60
N GLY A 16 -23.99 3.04 -9.48
CA GLY A 16 -25.42 3.17 -9.12
C GLY A 16 -26.36 3.61 -10.24
N ASN A 17 -25.95 3.52 -11.51
CA ASN A 17 -26.67 3.98 -12.72
C ASN A 17 -27.41 5.33 -12.55
N PRO A 18 -26.68 6.44 -12.34
CA PRO A 18 -27.30 7.75 -12.12
C PRO A 18 -28.19 8.22 -13.28
N SER A 19 -27.89 7.75 -14.49
CA SER A 19 -28.64 8.09 -15.70
C SER A 19 -30.02 7.45 -15.78
N LYS A 20 -30.30 6.42 -14.97
CA LYS A 20 -31.50 5.56 -15.02
C LYS A 20 -31.81 4.94 -16.38
N ARG A 21 -30.89 5.05 -17.35
CA ARG A 21 -31.07 4.48 -18.69
C ARG A 21 -30.92 2.96 -18.63
N PRO A 22 -31.58 2.22 -19.53
CA PRO A 22 -31.38 0.78 -19.65
C PRO A 22 -29.90 0.45 -19.88
N LEU A 23 -29.37 -0.48 -19.10
CA LEU A 23 -28.00 -0.95 -19.22
C LEU A 23 -27.84 -1.80 -20.50
N ASN A 24 -26.69 -1.68 -21.16
CA ASN A 24 -26.37 -2.51 -22.32
C ASN A 24 -26.10 -3.95 -21.86
N ARG A 25 -26.93 -4.90 -22.28
CA ARG A 25 -26.78 -6.33 -21.94
C ARG A 25 -25.76 -7.06 -22.83
N ASN A 26 -25.36 -6.44 -23.94
CA ASN A 26 -24.40 -7.01 -24.89
C ASN A 26 -22.96 -6.52 -24.61
N GLY A 27 -22.71 -5.98 -23.42
CA GLY A 27 -21.36 -5.60 -23.01
C GLY A 27 -20.46 -6.82 -22.79
N PRO A 28 -19.12 -6.62 -22.79
CA PRO A 28 -18.20 -7.70 -22.46
C PRO A 28 -18.51 -8.24 -21.07
N ASN A 29 -18.73 -9.56 -21.00
CA ASN A 29 -18.93 -10.29 -19.75
C ASN A 29 -17.69 -11.18 -19.56
N PRO A 30 -16.74 -10.80 -18.68
CA PRO A 30 -15.54 -11.60 -18.48
C PRO A 30 -15.91 -12.99 -17.95
N GLU A 31 -15.19 -14.00 -18.42
CA GLU A 31 -15.42 -15.37 -17.98
C GLU A 31 -15.03 -15.50 -16.50
N LYS A 32 -15.96 -16.04 -15.72
CA LYS A 32 -15.74 -16.32 -14.30
C LYS A 32 -14.71 -17.43 -14.18
N TRP A 33 -13.71 -17.20 -13.35
CA TRP A 33 -12.63 -18.16 -13.20
C TRP A 33 -12.02 -18.05 -11.81
N VAL A 34 -11.81 -19.19 -11.17
CA VAL A 34 -11.13 -19.27 -9.88
C VAL A 34 -9.69 -19.71 -10.14
N PRO A 35 -8.68 -18.93 -9.71
CA PRO A 35 -7.29 -19.32 -9.89
C PRO A 35 -6.94 -20.56 -9.08
N SER A 36 -6.08 -21.40 -9.65
CA SER A 36 -5.47 -22.49 -8.87
C SER A 36 -4.40 -21.94 -7.94
N THR A 37 -4.28 -22.51 -6.74
CA THR A 37 -3.31 -22.08 -5.73
C THR A 37 -1.89 -22.18 -6.27
N PRO A 38 -1.09 -21.10 -6.25
CA PRO A 38 0.29 -21.13 -6.73
C PRO A 38 1.14 -22.13 -5.95
N LYS A 39 1.93 -22.94 -6.69
CA LYS A 39 2.73 -24.02 -6.08
C LYS A 39 3.80 -23.51 -5.12
N HIS A 40 4.38 -22.36 -5.45
CA HIS A 40 5.50 -21.76 -4.73
C HIS A 40 5.10 -21.11 -3.39
N PHE A 41 3.80 -20.96 -3.13
CA PHE A 41 3.30 -20.41 -1.87
C PHE A 41 3.68 -21.25 -0.65
N SER A 42 4.05 -20.56 0.42
CA SER A 42 4.15 -21.08 1.77
C SER A 42 2.79 -21.58 2.28
N LYS A 43 2.80 -22.28 3.42
CA LYS A 43 1.56 -22.80 4.02
C LYS A 43 0.56 -21.70 4.39
N GLN A 44 1.04 -20.54 4.85
CA GLN A 44 0.16 -19.41 5.19
C GLN A 44 -0.40 -18.73 3.93
N GLU A 45 0.41 -18.55 2.90
CA GLU A 45 -0.04 -17.97 1.63
C GLU A 45 -1.08 -18.87 0.97
N LYS A 46 -0.88 -20.19 0.93
CA LYS A 46 -1.88 -21.14 0.42
C LYS A 46 -3.22 -21.01 1.15
N TYR A 47 -3.19 -20.97 2.49
CA TYR A 47 -4.39 -20.83 3.31
C TYR A 47 -5.16 -19.54 3.00
N TRP A 48 -4.47 -18.39 2.93
CA TRP A 48 -5.12 -17.11 2.68
C TRP A 48 -5.56 -16.94 1.23
N PHE A 49 -4.81 -17.50 0.28
CA PHE A 49 -5.20 -17.51 -1.13
C PHE A 49 -6.49 -18.26 -1.35
N GLU A 50 -6.58 -19.48 -0.85
CA GLU A 50 -7.79 -20.31 -0.99
C GLU A 50 -8.99 -19.62 -0.34
N ARG A 51 -8.83 -19.10 0.87
CA ARG A 51 -9.90 -18.41 1.59
C ARG A 51 -10.40 -17.14 0.89
N ILE A 52 -9.49 -16.27 0.45
CA ILE A 52 -9.88 -15.03 -0.24
C ILE A 52 -10.44 -15.35 -1.64
N ALA A 53 -9.88 -16.34 -2.34
CA ALA A 53 -10.41 -16.78 -3.62
C ALA A 53 -11.85 -17.29 -3.48
N GLU A 54 -12.15 -18.07 -2.45
CA GLU A 54 -13.50 -18.56 -2.15
C GLU A 54 -14.49 -17.41 -1.91
N ASP A 55 -14.13 -16.44 -1.05
CA ASP A 55 -14.98 -15.30 -0.73
C ASP A 55 -15.25 -14.40 -1.96
N LEU A 56 -14.22 -14.16 -2.78
CA LEU A 56 -14.35 -13.35 -4.01
C LEU A 56 -15.15 -14.08 -5.09
N ASN A 57 -14.99 -15.40 -5.21
CA ASN A 57 -15.78 -16.23 -6.12
C ASN A 57 -17.26 -16.27 -5.70
N ALA A 58 -17.54 -16.42 -4.40
CA ALA A 58 -18.90 -16.37 -3.86
C ALA A 58 -19.58 -15.01 -4.11
N SER A 59 -18.78 -13.94 -4.20
CA SER A 59 -19.23 -12.58 -4.50
C SER A 59 -19.30 -12.25 -5.99
N ASP A 60 -18.96 -13.22 -6.86
CA ASP A 60 -18.96 -13.08 -8.31
C ASP A 60 -17.99 -12.03 -8.87
N ILE A 61 -16.88 -11.81 -8.16
CA ILE A 61 -15.88 -10.76 -8.47
C ILE A 61 -14.73 -11.30 -9.33
N LEU A 62 -14.36 -12.58 -9.18
CA LEU A 62 -13.19 -13.15 -9.83
C LEU A 62 -13.37 -13.45 -11.32
N THR A 63 -12.42 -12.97 -12.10
CA THR A 63 -12.25 -13.25 -13.52
C THR A 63 -10.85 -13.78 -13.80
N HIS A 64 -10.61 -14.28 -15.02
CA HIS A 64 -9.30 -14.81 -15.43
C HIS A 64 -8.13 -13.84 -15.16
N ILE A 65 -8.35 -12.53 -15.26
CA ILE A 65 -7.28 -11.53 -15.10
C ILE A 65 -6.92 -11.25 -13.64
N ASP A 66 -7.77 -11.67 -12.69
CA ASP A 66 -7.61 -11.34 -11.27
C ASP A 66 -6.66 -12.29 -10.53
N GLY A 67 -6.28 -13.42 -11.15
CA GLY A 67 -5.41 -14.42 -10.51
C GLY A 67 -4.08 -13.84 -10.04
N MET A 68 -3.42 -13.03 -10.87
CA MET A 68 -2.16 -12.36 -10.51
C MET A 68 -2.35 -11.30 -9.43
N ALA A 69 -3.47 -10.57 -9.47
CA ALA A 69 -3.77 -9.55 -8.48
C ALA A 69 -4.02 -10.19 -7.10
N LEU A 70 -4.73 -11.32 -7.07
CA LEU A 70 -4.95 -12.09 -5.86
C LEU A 70 -3.65 -12.71 -5.32
N GLU A 71 -2.81 -13.23 -6.21
CA GLU A 71 -1.49 -13.78 -5.85
C GLU A 71 -0.63 -12.72 -5.14
N LEU A 72 -0.53 -11.53 -5.72
CA LEU A 72 0.20 -10.40 -5.14
C LEU A 72 -0.44 -9.92 -3.82
N LEU A 73 -1.77 -9.81 -3.78
CA LEU A 73 -2.50 -9.39 -2.58
C LEU A 73 -2.19 -10.32 -1.40
N VAL A 74 -2.21 -11.63 -1.64
CA VAL A 74 -1.96 -12.63 -0.60
C VAL A 74 -0.51 -12.59 -0.13
N GLY A 75 0.46 -12.46 -1.04
CA GLY A 75 1.87 -12.30 -0.67
C GLY A 75 2.08 -11.10 0.25
N VAL A 76 1.59 -9.93 -0.17
CA VAL A 76 1.68 -8.68 0.62
C VAL A 76 0.96 -8.83 1.97
N TYR A 77 -0.22 -9.46 1.99
CA TYR A 77 -0.97 -9.65 3.23
C TYR A 77 -0.24 -10.55 4.23
N VAL A 78 0.36 -11.65 3.77
CA VAL A 78 1.12 -12.56 4.65
C VAL A 78 2.38 -11.89 5.17
N GLU A 79 3.12 -11.17 4.34
CA GLU A 79 4.29 -10.38 4.77
C GLU A 79 3.90 -9.32 5.81
N TRP A 80 2.82 -8.57 5.55
CA TRP A 80 2.30 -7.58 6.50
C TRP A 80 1.94 -8.22 7.85
N ARG A 81 1.29 -9.39 7.85
CA ARG A 81 0.97 -10.15 9.07
C ARG A 81 2.22 -10.51 9.86
N GLN A 82 3.27 -10.96 9.19
CA GLN A 82 4.54 -11.30 9.83
C GLN A 82 5.18 -10.06 10.48
N HIS A 83 5.20 -8.93 9.78
CA HIS A 83 5.68 -7.67 10.34
C HIS A 83 4.86 -7.22 11.56
N ARG A 84 3.53 -7.36 11.50
CA ARG A 84 2.62 -7.10 12.61
C ARG A 84 2.94 -7.96 13.84
N ASP A 85 3.21 -9.25 13.64
CA ASP A 85 3.53 -10.17 14.74
C ASP A 85 4.86 -9.80 15.42
N VAL A 86 5.86 -9.37 14.64
CA VAL A 86 7.13 -8.84 15.18
C VAL A 86 6.87 -7.59 16.03
N ILE A 87 6.13 -6.61 15.50
CA ILE A 87 5.84 -5.37 16.23
C ILE A 87 5.01 -5.62 17.49
N LYS A 88 4.07 -6.57 17.44
CA LYS A 88 3.28 -6.95 18.61
C LYS A 88 4.16 -7.52 19.73
N LYS A 89 5.24 -8.22 19.36
CA LYS A 89 6.18 -8.83 20.31
C LYS A 89 7.24 -7.84 20.80
N GLU A 90 7.78 -7.04 19.90
CA GLU A 90 9.00 -6.24 20.14
C GLU A 90 8.71 -4.75 20.35
N GLY A 91 7.48 -4.32 20.08
CA GLY A 91 7.06 -2.93 20.10
C GLY A 91 7.38 -2.20 18.79
N HIS A 92 6.85 -0.98 18.66
CA HIS A 92 7.08 -0.15 17.48
C HIS A 92 8.47 0.50 17.46
N LEU A 93 9.09 0.64 18.62
CA LEU A 93 10.35 1.34 18.81
C LEU A 93 11.35 0.42 19.50
N TYR A 94 12.61 0.50 19.10
CA TYR A 94 13.70 -0.19 19.77
C TYR A 94 14.82 0.78 20.15
N ARG A 95 15.51 0.46 21.24
CA ARG A 95 16.62 1.26 21.77
C ARG A 95 17.93 0.76 21.18
N THR A 96 18.74 1.69 20.68
CA THR A 96 20.13 1.44 20.27
C THR A 96 21.05 2.35 21.06
N GLU A 97 22.25 1.86 21.37
CA GLU A 97 23.27 2.64 22.08
C GLU A 97 24.50 2.75 21.18
N SER A 98 24.93 3.99 20.93
CA SER A 98 26.13 4.27 20.14
C SER A 98 27.37 3.82 20.90
N LYS A 99 28.49 3.66 20.18
CA LYS A 99 29.81 3.39 20.79
C LYS A 99 30.23 4.46 21.80
N ASP A 100 29.71 5.69 21.66
CA ASP A 100 29.95 6.81 22.56
C ASP A 100 28.99 6.86 23.76
N GLY A 101 28.13 5.85 23.94
CA GLY A 101 27.14 5.79 25.03
C GLY A 101 25.84 6.56 24.77
N ASN A 102 25.73 7.25 23.63
CA ASN A 102 24.50 7.97 23.25
C ASN A 102 23.37 6.99 22.91
N VAL A 103 22.21 7.20 23.53
CA VAL A 103 21.02 6.39 23.30
C VAL A 103 20.17 6.97 22.18
N MET A 104 19.80 6.15 21.21
CA MET A 104 18.86 6.49 20.16
C MET A 104 17.64 5.55 20.18
N ILE A 105 16.45 6.14 20.14
CA ILE A 105 15.19 5.42 19.93
C ILE A 105 14.89 5.44 18.44
N ARG A 106 14.68 4.25 17.86
CA ARG A 106 14.44 4.08 16.41
C ARG A 106 13.15 3.29 16.18
N PRO A 107 12.40 3.56 15.10
CA PRO A 107 11.33 2.67 14.68
C PRO A 107 11.90 1.33 14.24
N HIS A 108 11.23 0.24 14.60
CA HIS A 108 11.63 -1.10 14.17
C HIS A 108 11.60 -1.17 12.63
N PRO A 109 12.55 -1.84 11.93
CA PRO A 109 12.57 -1.88 10.46
C PRO A 109 11.25 -2.36 9.84
N GLN A 110 10.59 -3.31 10.51
CA GLN A 110 9.28 -3.86 10.15
C GLN A 110 8.17 -2.80 10.16
N VAL A 111 8.29 -1.73 10.97
CA VAL A 111 7.38 -0.57 10.91
C VAL A 111 7.56 0.16 9.58
N ALA A 112 8.80 0.35 9.13
CA ALA A 112 9.08 0.96 7.84
C ALA A 112 8.66 0.04 6.67
N MET A 113 8.89 -1.27 6.78
CA MET A 113 8.51 -2.24 5.72
C MET A 113 6.98 -2.35 5.59
N MET A 114 6.22 -2.26 6.68
CA MET A 114 4.76 -2.14 6.58
C MET A 114 4.34 -0.83 5.91
N ALA A 115 5.08 0.26 6.12
CA ALA A 115 4.79 1.57 5.54
C ALA A 115 5.19 1.69 4.06
N VAL A 116 6.15 0.88 3.57
CA VAL A 116 6.62 0.91 2.18
C VAL A 116 5.80 -0.08 1.34
N GLY A 117 4.85 0.45 0.57
CA GLY A 117 4.13 -0.31 -0.45
C GLY A 117 4.82 -0.23 -1.82
N LEU A 118 5.02 -1.38 -2.48
CA LEU A 118 5.33 -1.41 -3.91
C LEU A 118 4.04 -1.25 -4.71
N PHE A 119 3.86 -0.10 -5.33
CA PHE A 119 2.71 0.16 -6.20
C PHE A 119 3.11 -0.09 -7.65
N MET A 120 2.40 -1.02 -8.31
CA MET A 120 2.54 -1.25 -9.76
C MET A 120 1.83 -0.17 -10.61
N CYS A 121 1.24 0.84 -9.95
CA CYS A 121 0.55 1.96 -10.56
C CYS A 121 1.12 3.29 -10.08
N SER A 122 0.81 4.37 -10.81
CA SER A 122 1.09 5.73 -10.32
C SER A 122 0.27 6.02 -9.07
N VAL A 123 0.91 6.53 -8.02
CA VAL A 123 0.22 7.00 -6.83
C VAL A 123 -0.58 8.26 -7.17
N ASN A 124 -1.88 8.23 -6.91
CA ASN A 124 -2.78 9.36 -7.00
C ASN A 124 -3.43 9.61 -5.62
N SER A 125 -4.32 10.60 -5.52
CA SER A 125 -4.97 10.95 -4.26
C SER A 125 -5.82 9.83 -3.64
N ASP A 126 -6.35 8.89 -4.43
CA ASP A 126 -7.11 7.74 -3.92
C ASP A 126 -6.19 6.67 -3.34
N VAL A 127 -5.13 6.32 -4.07
CA VAL A 127 -4.11 5.37 -3.60
C VAL A 127 -3.44 5.88 -2.34
N PHE A 128 -3.11 7.17 -2.31
CA PHE A 128 -2.52 7.82 -1.14
C PHE A 128 -3.48 7.81 0.07
N HIS A 129 -4.73 8.19 -0.13
CA HIS A 129 -5.74 8.18 0.94
C HIS A 129 -5.95 6.78 1.53
N ALA A 130 -6.04 5.76 0.67
CA ALA A 130 -6.13 4.37 1.11
C ALA A 130 -4.90 3.96 1.92
N GLY A 131 -3.69 4.32 1.47
CA GLY A 131 -2.45 4.09 2.22
C GLY A 131 -2.43 4.77 3.58
N VAL A 132 -2.96 5.99 3.69
CA VAL A 132 -3.07 6.70 4.97
C VAL A 132 -3.95 5.91 5.96
N ILE A 133 -5.14 5.52 5.55
CA ILE A 133 -6.10 4.83 6.43
C ILE A 133 -5.62 3.41 6.78
N GLN A 134 -5.13 2.67 5.80
CA GLN A 134 -4.88 1.23 5.94
C GLN A 134 -3.51 0.94 6.54
N ILE A 135 -2.53 1.82 6.32
CA ILE A 135 -1.12 1.56 6.64
C ILE A 135 -0.56 2.58 7.62
N LEU A 136 -0.67 3.87 7.30
CA LEU A 136 -0.03 4.93 8.10
C LEU A 136 -0.67 5.04 9.48
N LEU A 137 -1.98 5.36 9.55
CA LEU A 137 -2.67 5.61 10.82
C LEU A 137 -2.55 4.44 11.81
N PRO A 138 -2.73 3.16 11.42
CA PRO A 138 -2.58 2.03 12.35
C PRO A 138 -1.16 1.82 12.87
N SER A 139 -0.16 2.45 12.24
CA SER A 139 1.26 2.30 12.57
C SER A 139 1.82 3.47 13.37
N LEU A 140 1.09 4.59 13.45
CA LEU A 140 1.53 5.79 14.16
C LEU A 140 1.34 5.67 15.68
N PRO A 141 2.31 6.13 16.48
CA PRO A 141 2.08 6.41 17.90
C PRO A 141 1.04 7.53 18.09
N PRO A 142 0.41 7.63 19.27
CA PRO A 142 -0.45 8.77 19.60
C PRO A 142 0.26 10.12 19.44
N ASP A 143 -0.50 11.16 19.11
CA ASP A 143 -0.06 12.57 19.13
C ASP A 143 1.17 12.90 18.24
N CYS A 144 1.33 12.20 17.12
CA CYS A 144 2.43 12.44 16.18
C CYS A 144 2.20 13.61 15.21
N VAL A 145 3.31 14.13 14.69
CA VAL A 145 3.33 15.05 13.53
C VAL A 145 3.67 14.25 12.27
N VAL A 146 2.76 14.28 11.30
CA VAL A 146 2.93 13.69 9.97
C VAL A 146 3.48 14.77 9.03
N VAL A 147 4.77 14.67 8.72
CA VAL A 147 5.45 15.58 7.78
C VAL A 147 5.39 15.01 6.37
N MET A 148 4.89 15.79 5.42
CA MET A 148 4.76 15.40 4.01
C MET A 148 5.40 16.44 3.09
N ASP A 149 5.87 16.00 1.92
CA ASP A 149 6.20 16.96 0.86
C ASP A 149 4.94 17.65 0.32
N ASN A 150 5.14 18.67 -0.53
CA ASN A 150 4.07 19.54 -0.99
C ASN A 150 3.27 18.99 -2.19
N ALA A 151 3.29 17.68 -2.44
CA ALA A 151 2.57 17.07 -3.56
C ALA A 151 1.06 17.34 -3.49
N THR A 152 0.43 17.62 -4.64
CA THR A 152 -0.98 18.00 -4.70
C THR A 152 -1.92 16.92 -4.17
N PHE A 153 -1.57 15.64 -4.35
CA PHE A 153 -2.36 14.52 -3.87
C PHE A 153 -2.30 14.32 -2.34
N HIS A 154 -1.34 14.94 -1.63
CA HIS A 154 -1.31 14.96 -0.16
C HIS A 154 -2.34 15.92 0.46
N LYS A 155 -2.92 16.83 -0.35
CA LYS A 155 -3.80 17.91 0.13
C LYS A 155 -5.28 17.59 -0.01
N ARG A 156 -5.62 16.31 -0.17
CA ARG A 156 -7.01 15.86 -0.20
C ARG A 156 -7.64 16.09 1.18
N LEU A 157 -8.78 16.77 1.22
CA LEU A 157 -9.40 17.23 2.48
C LEU A 157 -9.81 16.09 3.42
N ASP A 158 -10.34 15.00 2.86
CA ASP A 158 -10.73 13.82 3.64
C ASP A 158 -9.50 13.08 4.20
N THR A 159 -8.37 13.03 3.47
CA THR A 159 -7.10 12.54 4.01
C THR A 159 -6.62 13.37 5.19
N GLN A 160 -6.67 14.71 5.08
CA GLN A 160 -6.29 15.58 6.18
C GLN A 160 -7.20 15.37 7.40
N LYS A 161 -8.50 15.26 7.15
CA LYS A 161 -9.50 15.05 8.19
C LYS A 161 -9.30 13.74 8.94
N VAL A 162 -9.02 12.63 8.27
CA VAL A 162 -8.83 11.35 8.98
C VAL A 162 -7.56 11.31 9.83
N ILE A 163 -6.53 12.08 9.47
CA ILE A 163 -5.31 12.22 10.26
C ILE A 163 -5.57 13.11 11.49
N ASP A 164 -6.27 14.23 11.31
CA ASP A 164 -6.66 15.14 12.39
C ASP A 164 -7.63 14.49 13.39
N ASP A 165 -8.66 13.79 12.89
CA ASP A 165 -9.63 13.03 13.70
C ASP A 165 -8.94 11.89 14.49
N ALA A 166 -7.77 11.41 14.03
CA ALA A 166 -6.94 10.42 14.74
C ALA A 166 -6.02 11.06 15.81
N GLY A 167 -6.05 12.38 15.98
CA GLY A 167 -5.25 13.12 16.96
C GLY A 167 -3.82 13.44 16.48
N HIS A 168 -3.58 13.44 15.17
CA HIS A 168 -2.25 13.72 14.61
C HIS A 168 -2.22 15.09 13.92
N ILE A 169 -1.06 15.74 13.95
CA ILE A 169 -0.83 17.03 13.29
C ILE A 169 -0.26 16.78 11.90
N ILE A 170 -0.66 17.58 10.91
CA ILE A 170 -0.10 17.54 9.56
C ILE A 170 0.79 18.75 9.33
N GLU A 171 2.00 18.51 8.84
CA GLU A 171 2.93 19.56 8.40
C GLU A 171 3.40 19.32 6.97
N TYR A 172 3.48 20.39 6.18
CA TYR A 172 3.95 20.34 4.80
C TYR A 172 5.30 21.02 4.65
N LEU A 173 6.22 20.36 3.97
CA LEU A 173 7.50 20.96 3.61
C LEU A 173 7.32 22.11 2.60
N PRO A 174 8.17 23.15 2.63
CA PRO A 174 8.16 24.19 1.62
C PRO A 174 8.38 23.63 0.21
N PRO A 175 7.87 24.32 -0.84
CA PRO A 175 8.15 23.94 -2.22
C PRO A 175 9.65 23.84 -2.50
N TYR A 176 10.06 22.80 -3.22
CA TYR A 176 11.45 22.57 -3.64
C TYR A 176 12.46 22.44 -2.48
N SER A 177 12.04 21.90 -1.33
CA SER A 177 12.90 21.63 -0.18
C SER A 177 13.15 20.13 0.08
N PRO A 178 13.72 19.38 -0.88
CA PRO A 178 14.01 17.95 -0.68
C PRO A 178 15.09 17.72 0.40
N ASP A 179 15.94 18.71 0.64
CA ASP A 179 16.94 18.74 1.71
C ASP A 179 16.32 18.69 3.12
N LEU A 180 15.08 19.16 3.27
CA LEU A 180 14.32 19.11 4.51
C LEU A 180 13.54 17.79 4.69
N ASN A 181 13.61 16.87 3.72
CA ASN A 181 12.93 15.59 3.78
C ASN A 181 13.93 14.45 4.06
N PRO A 182 14.05 13.96 5.30
CA PRO A 182 15.02 12.92 5.65
C PRO A 182 14.87 11.62 4.83
N VAL A 183 13.68 11.36 4.29
CA VAL A 183 13.43 10.18 3.44
C VAL A 183 14.24 10.24 2.14
N GLU A 184 14.55 11.43 1.63
CA GLU A 184 15.33 11.59 0.39
C GLU A 184 16.76 11.05 0.54
N HIS A 185 17.37 11.23 1.72
CA HIS A 185 18.67 10.64 2.02
C HIS A 185 18.62 9.11 2.01
N LYS A 186 17.56 8.53 2.59
CA LYS A 186 17.34 7.08 2.60
C LYS A 186 17.11 6.52 1.19
N TRP A 187 16.36 7.25 0.36
CA TRP A 187 16.19 6.87 -1.05
C TRP A 187 17.47 7.02 -1.86
N ALA A 188 18.28 8.03 -1.60
CA ALA A 188 19.59 8.20 -2.24
C ALA A 188 20.53 7.03 -1.89
N GLU A 189 20.56 6.62 -0.61
CA GLU A 189 21.28 5.44 -0.12
C GLU A 189 20.81 4.17 -0.83
N ALA A 190 19.50 3.91 -0.86
CA ALA A 190 18.91 2.74 -1.53
C ALA A 190 19.28 2.67 -3.02
N LYS A 191 19.12 3.79 -3.73
CA LYS A 191 19.45 3.88 -5.16
C LYS A 191 20.94 3.66 -5.40
N SER A 192 21.80 4.24 -4.56
CA SER A 192 23.25 4.06 -4.64
C SER A 192 23.64 2.60 -4.44
N LYS A 193 23.10 1.97 -3.39
CA LYS A 193 23.37 0.58 -3.06
C LYS A 193 22.92 -0.35 -4.18
N ARG A 194 21.69 -0.17 -4.69
CA ARG A 194 21.17 -0.97 -5.81
C ARG A 194 22.06 -0.89 -7.05
N ARG A 195 22.57 0.31 -7.39
CA ARG A 195 23.49 0.47 -8.52
C ARG A 195 24.82 -0.26 -8.29
N ALA A 196 25.31 -0.27 -7.06
CA ALA A 196 26.58 -0.93 -6.73
C ALA A 196 26.48 -2.46 -6.77
N VAL A 197 25.37 -3.04 -6.31
CA VAL A 197 25.22 -4.51 -6.20
C VAL A 197 24.39 -5.14 -7.33
N ASN A 198 23.71 -4.33 -8.13
CA ASN A 198 22.84 -4.74 -9.24
C ASN A 198 21.81 -5.84 -8.85
N CYS A 199 21.06 -5.61 -7.77
CA CYS A 199 20.06 -6.55 -7.25
C CYS A 199 18.61 -6.18 -7.64
N SER A 200 17.68 -7.13 -7.41
CA SER A 200 16.24 -6.89 -7.47
C SER A 200 15.79 -5.93 -6.35
N ILE A 201 14.59 -5.36 -6.49
CA ILE A 201 14.01 -4.48 -5.46
C ILE A 201 13.82 -5.26 -4.15
N ASP A 202 13.32 -6.48 -4.23
CA ASP A 202 13.11 -7.33 -3.04
C ASP A 202 14.42 -7.64 -2.32
N ALA A 203 15.47 -7.97 -3.08
CA ALA A 203 16.80 -8.22 -2.52
C ALA A 203 17.43 -6.95 -1.94
N LEU A 204 17.17 -5.77 -2.53
CA LEU A 204 17.62 -4.49 -1.99
C LEU A 204 17.09 -4.28 -0.57
N PHE A 205 15.78 -4.39 -0.40
CA PHE A 205 15.13 -4.13 0.89
C PHE A 205 15.35 -5.24 1.90
N SER A 206 15.42 -6.50 1.46
CA SER A 206 15.60 -7.65 2.38
C SER A 206 17.02 -7.76 2.94
N HIS A 207 18.04 -7.31 2.21
CA HIS A 207 19.45 -7.60 2.56
C HIS A 207 20.31 -6.37 2.80
N TYR A 208 19.90 -5.20 2.31
CA TYR A 208 20.77 -4.02 2.31
C TYR A 208 20.14 -2.76 2.92
N MET A 209 18.82 -2.70 3.07
CA MET A 209 18.10 -1.57 3.66
C MET A 209 17.39 -2.03 4.93
N THR A 210 18.16 -2.25 5.99
CA THR A 210 17.68 -2.58 7.35
C THR A 210 17.74 -1.39 8.30
#